data_AF-A0A4Q4VYT7-F1
#
_entry.id   AF-A0A4Q4VYT7-F1
#
_cell.length_a   1.000
_cell.length_b   1.000
_cell.length_c   1.000
_cell.angle_alpha   90.00
_cell.angle_beta   90.00
_cell.angle_gamma   90.00
#
_symmetry.space_group_name_H-M   'P 1'
#
loop_
_entity.id
_entity.type
_entity.pdbx_description
1 polymer ?
#
loop_
_entity_poly.entity_id
_entity_poly.type
_entity_poly.pdbx_seq_one_letter_code
_entity_poly.pdbx_strand_id
1 'polypeptide(L)'
;MHHYLDTRESHQPDPASVEEPVGNGDPFSGQAPPPAPRQTYAINARGMAVVAALFHDPGGERRTPLLSWGDFKSMTESLGFELGNGGGSRRTFVPRTEAWARGWRKTTHFHQPRDEVPVRTARAWGRQLAEAYGWSLDTFARR
;
A
#
# COMPACT_ATOMS: atom_id res chain seq x y z
N MET A 1 53.90 -42.71 -20.49
CA MET A 1 52.87 -43.55 -21.11
C MET A 1 51.81 -43.81 -20.04
N HIS A 2 50.73 -43.01 -19.99
CA HIS A 2 49.50 -43.17 -20.80
C HIS A 2 48.74 -44.43 -20.31
N HIS A 3 47.46 -44.44 -19.91
CA HIS A 3 46.38 -43.44 -19.92
C HIS A 3 45.21 -43.92 -19.03
N TYR A 4 44.45 -42.95 -18.53
CA TYR A 4 43.07 -43.06 -18.02
C TYR A 4 42.08 -43.30 -19.18
N LEU A 5 41.06 -44.15 -18.98
CA LEU A 5 39.76 -44.21 -19.71
C LEU A 5 38.76 -44.80 -18.71
N ASP A 6 37.72 -44.15 -18.20
CA ASP A 6 36.57 -43.41 -18.79
C ASP A 6 35.50 -44.28 -19.47
N THR A 7 34.28 -44.11 -18.92
CA THR A 7 32.89 -44.44 -19.33
C THR A 7 32.56 -45.72 -20.11
N ARG A 8 31.48 -46.39 -19.67
CA ARG A 8 30.25 -46.45 -20.47
C ARG A 8 29.00 -46.89 -19.70
N GLU A 9 27.96 -46.11 -19.92
CA GLU A 9 26.55 -46.30 -19.60
C GLU A 9 26.05 -47.71 -19.96
N SER A 10 25.13 -48.24 -19.15
CA SER A 10 24.23 -49.31 -19.57
C SER A 10 22.80 -48.85 -19.34
N HIS A 11 22.29 -48.26 -20.41
CA HIS A 11 20.89 -48.10 -20.77
C HIS A 11 20.15 -49.44 -20.57
N GLN A 12 19.11 -49.47 -19.74
CA GLN A 12 18.13 -50.54 -19.76
C GLN A 12 16.78 -49.94 -20.21
N PRO A 13 16.12 -50.50 -21.24
CA PRO A 13 14.94 -49.91 -21.85
C PRO A 13 13.68 -50.15 -21.02
N ASP A 14 12.82 -49.14 -20.99
CA ASP A 14 11.41 -49.25 -20.60
C ASP A 14 10.60 -49.85 -21.77
N PRO A 15 9.62 -50.73 -21.49
CA PRO A 15 8.32 -50.47 -22.08
C PRO A 15 7.15 -50.78 -21.14
N ALA A 16 6.36 -49.74 -20.88
CA ALA A 16 4.90 -49.73 -20.95
C ALA A 16 4.12 -50.76 -20.11
N SER A 17 3.58 -50.30 -18.98
CA SER A 17 2.14 -50.32 -18.69
C SER A 17 1.89 -49.63 -17.35
N VAL A 18 1.75 -48.30 -17.40
CA VAL A 18 1.06 -47.55 -16.35
C VAL A 18 -0.37 -47.39 -16.85
N GLU A 19 -1.28 -48.21 -16.33
CA GLU A 19 -2.71 -47.97 -16.53
C GLU A 19 -3.12 -46.74 -15.71
N GLU A 20 -3.52 -45.70 -16.43
CA GLU A 20 -4.23 -44.54 -15.92
C GLU A 20 -5.58 -44.95 -15.30
N PRO A 21 -6.01 -44.34 -14.20
CA PRO A 21 -7.41 -43.97 -14.07
C PRO A 21 -7.55 -42.50 -14.45
N VAL A 22 -8.12 -42.30 -15.64
CA VAL A 22 -8.73 -41.05 -16.10
C VAL A 22 -9.69 -40.50 -15.04
N GLY A 23 -9.22 -39.51 -14.29
CA GLY A 23 -10.03 -38.67 -13.42
C GLY A 23 -10.05 -37.26 -14.00
N ASN A 24 -11.05 -36.97 -14.82
CA ASN A 24 -11.30 -35.67 -15.43
C ASN A 24 -11.28 -34.55 -14.37
N GLY A 25 -10.20 -33.77 -14.35
CA GLY A 25 -10.13 -32.47 -13.70
C GLY A 25 -9.75 -31.44 -14.75
N ASP A 26 -10.72 -30.66 -15.21
CA ASP A 26 -10.56 -29.61 -16.21
C ASP A 26 -9.27 -28.77 -16.00
N PRO A 27 -8.37 -28.66 -16.99
CA PRO A 27 -7.17 -27.83 -16.88
C PRO A 27 -7.45 -26.33 -17.00
N PHE A 28 -8.72 -25.90 -16.95
CA PHE A 28 -9.14 -24.52 -17.25
C PHE A 28 -9.66 -23.69 -16.09
N SER A 29 -9.59 -24.16 -14.84
CA SER A 29 -9.86 -23.28 -13.70
C SER A 29 -8.62 -22.45 -13.34
N GLY A 30 -8.19 -21.59 -14.27
CA GLY A 30 -7.21 -20.53 -14.03
C GLY A 30 -7.73 -19.40 -13.14
N GLN A 31 -8.62 -19.72 -12.20
CA GLN A 31 -9.12 -18.75 -11.25
C GLN A 31 -8.02 -18.50 -10.23
N ALA A 32 -7.25 -17.43 -10.45
CA ALA A 32 -6.33 -16.90 -9.45
C ALA A 32 -7.08 -16.81 -8.12
N PRO A 33 -6.46 -17.21 -6.99
CA PRO A 33 -7.09 -17.10 -5.68
C PRO A 33 -7.62 -15.67 -5.49
N PRO A 34 -8.79 -15.49 -4.87
CA PRO A 34 -9.35 -14.15 -4.66
C PRO A 34 -8.28 -13.28 -3.98
N PRO A 35 -8.10 -12.03 -4.42
CA PRO A 35 -7.08 -11.16 -3.86
C PRO A 35 -7.28 -11.08 -2.35
N ALA A 36 -6.19 -11.23 -1.60
CA ALA A 36 -6.21 -11.12 -0.15
C ALA A 36 -6.92 -9.81 0.26
N PRO A 37 -7.72 -9.83 1.36
CA PRO A 37 -8.44 -8.64 1.78
C PRO A 37 -7.47 -7.48 1.96
N ARG A 38 -7.73 -6.37 1.25
CA ARG A 38 -6.94 -5.15 1.38
C ARG A 38 -7.11 -4.64 2.81
N GLN A 39 -6.00 -4.50 3.53
CA GLN A 39 -6.04 -3.95 4.88
C GLN A 39 -6.47 -2.49 4.82
N THR A 40 -7.61 -2.16 5.44
CA THR A 40 -8.13 -0.80 5.55
C THR A 40 -7.96 -0.27 6.96
N TYR A 41 -7.66 1.03 7.06
CA TYR A 41 -7.47 1.70 8.35
C TYR A 41 -8.69 2.55 8.69
N ALA A 42 -9.31 2.23 9.82
CA ALA A 42 -10.50 2.91 10.30
C ALA A 42 -10.16 4.34 10.76
N ILE A 43 -10.85 5.34 10.19
CA ILE A 43 -10.75 6.74 10.60
C ILE A 43 -12.14 7.37 10.74
N ASN A 44 -12.24 8.42 11.55
CA ASN A 44 -13.51 9.11 11.77
C ASN A 44 -13.95 9.91 10.53
N ALA A 45 -15.15 10.49 10.60
CA ALA A 45 -15.74 11.29 9.51
C ALA A 45 -14.85 12.47 9.06
N ARG A 46 -14.18 13.15 10.01
CA ARG A 46 -13.27 14.27 9.70
C ARG A 46 -12.02 13.78 8.97
N GLY A 47 -11.44 12.66 9.42
CA GLY A 47 -10.35 11.98 8.73
C GLY A 47 -10.73 11.58 7.31
N MET A 48 -11.93 11.02 7.09
CA MET A 48 -12.36 10.70 5.72
C MET A 48 -12.52 11.93 4.83
N ALA A 49 -12.91 13.08 5.37
CA ALA A 49 -12.92 14.34 4.62
C ALA A 49 -11.49 14.76 4.22
N VAL A 50 -10.52 14.59 5.12
CA VAL A 50 -9.09 14.80 4.82
C VAL A 50 -8.63 13.87 3.70
N VAL A 51 -8.92 12.56 3.80
CA VAL A 51 -8.55 11.57 2.78
C VAL A 51 -9.14 11.95 1.42
N ALA A 52 -10.41 12.36 1.37
CA ALA A 52 -11.05 12.83 0.13
C ALA A 52 -10.41 14.10 -0.46
N ALA A 53 -9.87 14.98 0.39
CA ALA A 53 -9.11 16.17 -0.04
C ALA A 53 -7.70 15.83 -0.53
N LEU A 54 -7.07 14.78 0.00
CA LEU A 54 -5.73 14.33 -0.38
C LEU A 54 -5.75 13.49 -1.67
N PHE A 55 -6.62 12.49 -1.76
CA PHE A 55 -6.68 11.54 -2.88
C PHE A 55 -7.88 11.80 -3.79
N HIS A 56 -7.63 11.92 -5.10
CA HIS A 56 -8.68 12.23 -6.06
C HIS A 56 -9.64 11.05 -6.16
N ASP A 57 -10.93 11.34 -6.00
CA ASP A 57 -12.01 10.41 -6.32
C ASP A 57 -12.54 10.78 -7.72
N PRO A 58 -12.28 9.96 -8.76
CA PRO A 58 -12.74 10.25 -10.11
C PRO A 58 -14.25 9.98 -10.32
N GLY A 59 -14.92 9.28 -9.40
CA GLY A 59 -16.35 8.99 -9.46
C GLY A 59 -17.21 9.89 -8.56
N GLY A 60 -16.58 10.77 -7.78
CA GLY A 60 -17.23 11.54 -6.73
C GLY A 60 -17.85 12.83 -7.25
N GLU A 61 -19.17 12.90 -7.24
CA GLU A 61 -19.97 14.12 -7.43
C GLU A 61 -19.77 15.15 -6.29
N ARG A 62 -18.97 14.81 -5.29
CA ARG A 62 -18.71 15.63 -4.11
C ARG A 62 -17.65 16.70 -4.40
N ARG A 63 -18.03 17.95 -4.15
CA ARG A 63 -17.12 19.09 -4.03
C ARG A 63 -15.97 18.69 -3.09
N THR A 64 -14.72 18.78 -3.58
CA THR A 64 -13.55 18.47 -2.76
C THR A 64 -13.58 19.38 -1.52
N PRO A 65 -13.64 18.81 -0.30
CA PRO A 65 -13.70 19.64 0.91
C PRO A 65 -12.40 20.45 1.04
N LEU A 66 -12.51 21.68 1.55
CA LEU A 66 -11.32 22.42 1.93
C LEU A 66 -10.65 21.68 3.09
N LEU A 67 -9.33 21.54 2.99
CA LEU A 67 -8.54 20.81 3.96
C LEU A 67 -8.07 21.76 5.06
N SER A 68 -8.55 21.52 6.28
CA SER A 68 -8.01 22.15 7.49
C SER A 68 -6.69 21.50 7.88
N TRP A 69 -5.68 22.32 8.20
CA TRP A 69 -4.42 21.83 8.79
C TRP A 69 -4.65 21.08 10.10
N GLY A 70 -5.61 21.53 10.92
CA GLY A 70 -5.94 20.89 12.19
C GLY A 70 -6.48 19.47 11.99
N ASP A 71 -7.41 19.30 11.04
CA ASP A 71 -7.95 17.97 10.73
C ASP A 71 -6.90 17.07 10.10
N PHE A 72 -6.04 17.60 9.23
CA PHE A 72 -4.89 16.86 8.71
C PHE A 72 -4.00 16.36 9.85
N LYS A 73 -3.57 17.26 10.75
CA LYS A 73 -2.76 16.92 11.91
C LYS A 73 -3.42 15.83 12.76
N SER A 74 -4.66 16.04 13.19
CA SER A 74 -5.37 15.11 14.07
C SER A 74 -5.56 13.74 13.42
N MET A 75 -5.85 13.69 12.11
CA MET A 75 -5.91 12.43 11.37
C MET A 75 -4.56 11.71 11.41
N THR A 76 -3.48 12.38 11.04
CA THR A 76 -2.15 11.75 10.99
C THR A 76 -1.68 11.32 12.39
N GLU A 77 -1.99 12.08 13.43
CA GLU A 77 -1.71 11.69 14.82
C GLU A 77 -2.49 10.44 15.24
N SER A 78 -3.78 10.34 14.89
CA SER A 78 -4.58 9.11 15.12
C SER A 78 -4.03 7.88 14.38
N LEU A 79 -3.27 8.12 13.30
CA LEU A 79 -2.61 7.10 12.51
C LEU A 79 -1.21 6.70 13.07
N GLY A 80 -0.82 7.25 14.22
CA GLY A 80 0.42 6.87 14.91
C GLY A 80 1.64 7.69 14.49
N PHE A 81 1.43 8.89 13.95
CA PHE A 81 2.51 9.83 13.65
C PHE A 81 2.57 10.92 14.71
N GLU A 82 3.77 11.38 15.01
CA GLU A 82 3.98 12.53 15.88
C GLU A 82 4.36 13.75 15.04
N LEU A 83 3.77 14.90 15.40
CA LEU A 83 4.13 16.18 14.79
C LEU A 83 5.38 16.78 15.47
N GLY A 84 6.51 16.69 14.78
CA GLY A 84 7.73 17.42 15.12
C GLY A 84 7.78 18.82 14.49
N ASN A 85 8.41 19.76 15.19
CA ASN A 85 8.73 21.07 14.64
C ASN A 85 9.92 20.97 13.68
N GLY A 86 9.69 21.24 12.39
CA GLY A 86 10.76 21.66 11.48
C GLY A 86 10.94 23.17 11.60
N GLY A 87 12.10 23.71 11.25
CA GLY A 87 12.32 25.16 11.28
C GLY A 87 11.22 25.94 10.55
N GLY A 88 10.76 27.05 11.14
CA GLY A 88 9.73 27.92 10.58
C GLY A 88 8.35 27.27 10.46
N SER A 89 7.75 27.36 9.27
CA SER A 89 6.45 26.76 8.93
C SER A 89 6.54 25.29 8.51
N ARG A 90 7.75 24.71 8.46
CA ARG A 90 7.92 23.30 8.16
C ARG A 90 7.47 22.46 9.36
N ARG A 91 6.68 21.43 9.08
CA ARG A 91 6.21 20.47 10.07
C ARG A 91 6.60 19.07 9.62
N THR A 92 7.08 18.28 10.55
CA THR A 92 7.65 16.96 10.30
C THR A 92 6.73 15.92 10.95
N PHE A 93 6.20 14.99 10.17
CA PHE A 93 5.46 13.85 10.72
C PHE A 93 6.41 12.66 10.85
N VAL A 94 6.68 12.28 12.09
CA VAL A 94 7.58 11.19 12.44
C VAL A 94 6.73 9.98 12.82
N PRO A 95 6.87 8.83 12.14
CA PRO A 95 6.12 7.64 12.51
C PRO A 95 6.56 7.13 13.89
N ARG A 96 5.58 6.75 14.71
CA ARG A 96 5.78 6.10 16.02
C ARG A 96 5.41 4.61 15.94
N THR A 97 5.40 3.95 17.08
CA THR A 97 5.21 2.50 17.22
C THR A 97 3.98 1.99 16.44
N GLU A 98 2.85 2.68 16.51
CA GLU A 98 1.61 2.32 15.84
C GLU A 98 1.73 2.45 14.31
N ALA A 99 2.40 3.49 13.81
CA ALA A 99 2.67 3.64 12.38
C ALA A 99 3.69 2.59 11.90
N TRP A 100 4.70 2.25 12.70
CA TRP A 100 5.67 1.21 12.38
C TRP A 100 5.05 -0.18 12.31
N ALA A 101 4.10 -0.49 13.20
CA ALA A 101 3.33 -1.74 13.17
C ALA A 101 2.54 -1.89 11.86
N ARG A 102 2.21 -0.78 11.20
CA ARG A 102 1.52 -0.72 9.89
C ARG A 102 2.50 -0.67 8.70
N GLY A 103 3.81 -0.77 8.96
CA GLY A 103 4.85 -0.69 7.94
C GLY A 103 5.22 0.73 7.51
N TRP A 104 4.64 1.77 8.11
CA TRP A 104 4.89 3.16 7.74
C TRP A 104 6.11 3.71 8.47
N ARG A 105 7.29 3.63 7.83
CA ARG A 105 8.58 3.95 8.46
C ARG A 105 9.20 5.28 8.02
N LYS A 106 8.74 5.86 6.90
CA LYS A 106 9.31 7.11 6.37
C LYS A 106 8.83 8.32 7.17
N THR A 107 9.73 9.28 7.40
CA THR A 107 9.37 10.61 7.91
C THR A 107 8.93 11.48 6.73
N THR A 108 7.85 12.24 6.88
CA THR A 108 7.36 13.18 5.85
C THR A 108 7.35 14.61 6.38
N HIS A 109 7.37 15.58 5.47
CA HIS A 109 7.40 16.99 5.83
C HIS A 109 6.41 17.77 4.99
N PHE A 110 5.70 18.69 5.65
CA PHE A 110 4.71 19.56 5.03
C PHE A 110 4.89 20.98 5.51
N HIS A 111 4.51 21.92 4.65
CA HIS A 111 4.45 23.33 5.03
C HIS A 111 3.10 23.60 5.69
N GLN A 112 3.10 24.03 6.95
CA GLN A 112 1.89 24.48 7.63
C GLN A 112 1.31 25.71 6.92
N PRO A 113 0.07 25.66 6.42
CA PRO A 113 -0.58 26.82 5.82
C PRO A 113 -0.85 27.89 6.88
N ARG A 114 -0.98 29.15 6.45
CA ARG A 114 -1.43 30.24 7.33
C ARG A 114 -2.93 30.17 7.59
N ASP A 115 -3.69 29.74 6.58
CA ASP A 115 -5.14 29.60 6.59
C ASP A 115 -5.51 28.16 6.19
N GLU A 116 -6.39 27.99 5.19
CA GLU A 116 -6.76 26.68 4.64
C GLU A 116 -5.71 26.13 3.67
N VAL A 117 -5.68 24.80 3.52
CA VAL A 117 -4.82 24.16 2.52
C VAL A 117 -5.51 24.21 1.16
N PRO A 118 -4.92 24.87 0.14
CA PRO A 118 -5.47 24.86 -1.21
C PRO A 118 -5.57 23.44 -1.77
N VAL A 119 -6.59 23.16 -2.58
CA VAL A 119 -6.81 21.82 -3.16
C VAL A 119 -5.55 21.29 -3.87
N ARG A 120 -4.86 22.12 -4.66
CA ARG A 120 -3.61 21.73 -5.34
C ARG A 120 -2.53 21.27 -4.37
N THR A 121 -2.39 21.96 -3.23
CA THR A 121 -1.46 21.62 -2.16
C THR A 121 -1.87 20.32 -1.48
N ALA A 122 -3.15 20.14 -1.17
CA ALA A 122 -3.68 18.90 -0.61
C ALA A 122 -3.41 17.70 -1.54
N ARG A 123 -3.62 17.84 -2.85
CA ARG A 123 -3.29 16.79 -3.84
C ARG A 123 -1.78 16.50 -3.91
N ALA A 124 -0.93 17.52 -3.76
CA ALA A 124 0.51 17.31 -3.69
C ALA A 124 0.91 16.51 -2.43
N TRP A 125 0.29 16.81 -1.29
CA TRP A 125 0.51 16.04 -0.07
C TRP A 125 0.01 14.61 -0.21
N GLY A 126 -1.16 14.40 -0.83
CA GLY A 126 -1.67 13.07 -1.16
C GLY A 126 -0.67 12.25 -1.97
N ARG A 127 -0.08 12.81 -3.04
CA ARG A 127 0.97 12.14 -3.82
C ARG A 127 2.19 11.78 -2.97
N GLN A 128 2.67 12.71 -2.14
CA GLN A 128 3.80 12.47 -1.25
C GLN A 128 3.50 11.33 -0.25
N LEU A 129 2.28 11.24 0.27
CA LEU A 129 1.85 10.17 1.17
C LEU A 129 1.69 8.83 0.44
N ALA A 130 1.21 8.85 -0.81
CA ALA A 130 1.15 7.65 -1.66
C ALA A 130 2.55 7.07 -1.91
N GLU A 131 3.52 7.91 -2.26
CA GLU A 131 4.93 7.50 -2.45
C GLU A 131 5.60 7.05 -1.15
N ALA A 132 5.22 7.65 -0.03
CA ALA A 132 5.83 7.35 1.26
C ALA A 132 5.31 6.03 1.85
N TYR A 133 4.00 5.80 1.76
CA TYR A 133 3.28 4.80 2.55
C TYR A 133 2.32 3.91 1.74
N GLY A 134 2.21 4.13 0.43
CA GLY A 134 1.23 3.43 -0.41
C GLY A 134 -0.21 3.87 -0.16
N TRP A 135 -0.41 5.04 0.46
CA TRP A 135 -1.75 5.52 0.79
C TRP A 135 -2.55 5.94 -0.45
N SER A 136 -3.84 5.65 -0.39
CA SER A 136 -4.86 5.98 -1.38
C SER A 136 -6.21 6.17 -0.66
N LEU A 137 -7.26 6.49 -1.42
CA LEU A 137 -8.62 6.57 -0.87
C LEU A 137 -9.05 5.21 -0.28
N ASP A 138 -8.74 4.10 -0.96
CA ASP A 138 -9.07 2.73 -0.54
C ASP A 138 -8.24 2.21 0.64
N THR A 139 -7.18 2.94 1.03
CA THR A 139 -6.42 2.61 2.25
C THR A 139 -7.25 2.84 3.52
N PHE A 140 -8.28 3.69 3.47
CA PHE A 140 -9.02 4.14 4.64
C PHE A 140 -10.50 3.79 4.55
N ALA A 141 -11.09 3.47 5.71
CA ALA A 141 -12.51 3.22 5.85
C ALA A 141 -13.10 4.14 6.93
N ARG A 142 -14.30 4.65 6.68
CA ARG A 142 -15.03 5.43 7.68
C ARG A 142 -15.48 4.51 8.81
N ARG A 143 -15.18 4.87 10.05
CA ARG A 143 -15.75 4.29 11.27
C ARG A 143 -16.83 5.17 11.86
#